data_AF-A0A554JF26-F1
#
_entry.id   AF-A0A554JF26-F1
#
_cell.length_a   1.000
_cell.length_b   1.000
_cell.length_c   1.000
_cell.angle_alpha   90.00
_cell.angle_beta   90.00
_cell.angle_gamma   90.00
#
_symmetry.space_group_name_H-M   'P 1'
#
loop_
_entity.id
_entity.type
_entity.pdbx_description
1 polymer ?
#
loop_
_entity_poly.entity_id
_entity_poly.type
_entity_poly.pdbx_seq_one_letter_code
_entity_poly.pdbx_strand_id
1 'polypeptide(L)'
;MNKTITIGVSFLAAGLLIGFGIGWLAYNRNEMAQVSEEEQTGEELKNVGEAEDGKEEGEMIEKEEITLPSATPMPSPPPASSGANTVTVKDQTAGDRVEIDSVIFAQPGWLVVHEDRNGAPGNILGAQWFGAGTYQGKAVDLLRSTVSGRTYYAMFHADAGDDHQFDHKKDLPIGDSAGNPIMTKFSIAQ
;
A
#
# COMPACT_ATOMS: atom_id res chain seq x y z
N MET A 1 -71.02 -0.01 30.43
CA MET A 1 -70.33 1.12 31.10
C MET A 1 -68.98 1.23 30.44
N ASN A 2 -68.88 2.14 29.48
CA ASN A 2 -67.77 2.21 28.54
C ASN A 2 -67.00 3.48 28.87
N LYS A 3 -65.71 3.37 29.19
CA LYS A 3 -64.82 4.53 29.30
C LYS A 3 -63.56 4.25 28.49
N THR A 4 -63.55 4.78 27.28
CA THR A 4 -62.40 4.94 26.39
C THR A 4 -61.43 5.93 27.03
N ILE A 5 -60.14 5.59 27.12
CA ILE A 5 -59.07 6.49 27.60
C ILE A 5 -58.21 6.90 26.40
N THR A 6 -58.09 8.20 26.21
CA THR A 6 -57.44 8.92 25.11
C THR A 6 -55.90 8.89 25.20
N ILE A 7 -55.25 8.83 24.04
CA ILE A 7 -53.80 8.78 23.81
C ILE A 7 -53.14 10.13 24.11
N GLY A 8 -51.99 10.12 24.82
CA GLY A 8 -51.10 11.27 24.94
C GLY A 8 -49.76 11.01 24.23
N VAL A 9 -49.52 11.72 23.13
CA VAL A 9 -48.22 11.78 22.44
C VAL A 9 -47.38 12.84 23.14
N SER A 10 -46.22 12.47 23.70
CA SER A 10 -45.25 13.43 24.24
C SER A 10 -44.03 13.50 23.32
N PHE A 11 -43.96 14.56 22.52
CA PHE A 11 -42.72 15.03 21.90
C PHE A 11 -41.99 15.89 22.91
N LEU A 12 -40.73 15.55 23.22
CA LEU A 12 -39.83 16.41 23.98
C LEU A 12 -38.63 16.72 23.08
N ALA A 13 -38.73 17.87 22.42
CA ALA A 13 -37.66 18.49 21.65
C ALA A 13 -37.38 19.86 22.24
N ALA A 14 -36.21 20.01 22.89
CA ALA A 14 -35.46 21.24 23.14
C ALA A 14 -34.27 20.85 24.04
N GLY A 15 -33.02 21.29 23.86
CA GLY A 15 -32.46 22.29 22.98
C GLY A 15 -30.93 22.28 23.08
N LEU A 16 -30.34 22.95 22.10
CA LEU A 16 -28.95 23.06 21.67
C LEU A 16 -28.03 23.86 22.62
N LEU A 17 -26.79 23.40 22.83
CA LEU A 17 -25.66 24.27 23.22
C LEU A 17 -24.40 23.99 22.39
N ILE A 18 -24.26 24.87 21.40
CA ILE A 18 -23.09 25.44 20.73
C ILE A 18 -21.73 25.20 21.42
N GLY A 19 -20.85 24.47 20.73
CA GLY A 19 -19.58 24.96 20.20
C GLY A 19 -18.51 25.57 21.13
N PHE A 20 -17.40 24.85 21.25
CA PHE A 20 -16.01 25.37 21.26
C PHE A 20 -15.12 24.14 21.01
N GLY A 21 -14.25 24.02 20.01
CA GLY A 21 -13.45 25.02 19.35
C GLY A 21 -12.01 24.52 19.38
N ILE A 22 -11.51 24.08 18.22
CA ILE A 22 -10.13 24.16 17.74
C ILE A 22 -8.97 23.69 18.65
N GLY A 23 -8.31 22.63 18.18
CA GLY A 23 -6.86 22.72 17.91
C GLY A 23 -5.94 21.74 18.62
N TRP A 24 -4.94 21.30 17.84
CA TRP A 24 -3.69 20.63 18.20
C TRP A 24 -3.74 19.10 18.37
N LEU A 25 -3.07 18.26 17.56
CA LEU A 25 -1.72 18.31 16.95
C LEU A 25 -0.61 18.55 17.99
N ALA A 26 -0.24 17.50 18.72
CA ALA A 26 1.09 17.36 19.32
C ALA A 26 1.38 15.85 19.34
N TYR A 27 2.28 15.37 18.49
CA TYR A 27 3.72 15.41 18.71
C TYR A 27 4.10 14.61 19.97
N ASN A 28 4.70 13.46 19.69
CA ASN A 28 5.51 12.59 20.53
C ASN A 28 5.76 13.09 21.97
N ARG A 29 5.02 12.54 22.95
CA ARG A 29 5.38 12.65 24.37
C ARG A 29 6.50 11.67 24.66
N ASN A 30 7.72 12.17 24.85
CA ASN A 30 8.73 11.43 25.60
C ASN A 30 9.66 12.38 26.35
N GLU A 31 9.35 12.66 27.61
CA GLU A 31 10.20 13.25 28.66
C GLU A 31 9.53 12.87 30.01
N MET A 32 10.14 12.42 31.11
CA MET A 32 11.52 12.22 31.56
C MET A 32 11.47 11.39 32.87
N ALA A 33 12.52 10.61 33.17
CA ALA A 33 13.07 10.35 34.52
C ALA A 33 14.48 9.75 34.36
N GLN A 34 15.53 10.57 34.39
CA GLN A 34 16.48 10.75 35.50
C GLN A 34 17.15 9.46 36.03
N VAL A 35 18.41 9.20 35.65
CA VAL A 35 19.47 8.65 36.51
C VAL A 35 20.83 9.22 36.03
N SER A 36 21.69 9.38 37.04
CA SER A 36 22.91 10.14 37.26
C SER A 36 24.13 9.94 36.36
N GLU A 37 24.94 10.99 36.39
CA GLU A 37 26.34 11.15 35.98
C GLU A 37 27.27 10.05 36.50
N GLU A 38 28.18 9.57 35.64
CA GLU A 38 29.57 9.26 36.01
C GLU A 38 30.49 9.77 34.90
N GLU A 39 31.47 10.56 35.32
CA GLU A 39 32.54 11.20 34.58
C GLU A 39 33.75 10.24 34.42
N GLN A 40 34.74 10.68 33.64
CA GLN A 40 36.11 10.16 33.46
C GLN A 40 36.24 9.18 32.29
N THR A 41 37.17 9.31 31.35
CA THR A 41 38.45 10.04 31.23
C THR A 41 38.82 9.93 29.74
N GLY A 42 39.25 10.98 29.06
CA GLY A 42 40.68 11.26 28.94
C GLY A 42 41.29 10.63 27.68
N GLU A 43 41.85 11.49 26.84
CA GLU A 43 43.05 11.28 25.98
C GLU A 43 42.85 11.22 24.46
N GLU A 44 43.08 12.39 23.86
CA GLU A 44 43.56 12.63 22.50
C GLU A 44 45.03 12.22 22.40
N LEU A 45 45.44 11.42 21.38
CA LEU A 45 46.77 11.53 20.78
C LEU A 45 46.77 11.16 19.29
N LYS A 46 47.29 12.12 18.52
CA LYS A 46 47.72 12.03 17.13
C LYS A 46 49.13 11.43 17.07
N ASN A 47 49.43 10.61 16.06
CA ASN A 47 50.70 10.62 15.29
C ASN A 47 50.62 9.50 14.23
N VAL A 48 50.64 9.81 12.93
CA VAL A 48 51.82 10.15 12.10
C VAL A 48 52.87 9.03 12.08
N GLY A 49 52.97 8.39 10.92
CA GLY A 49 54.12 7.64 10.47
C GLY A 49 54.38 7.98 9.00
N GLU A 50 55.26 8.95 8.78
CA GLU A 50 56.13 9.10 7.59
C GLU A 50 56.90 7.78 7.36
N ALA A 51 56.96 7.21 6.15
CA ALA A 51 57.71 7.59 4.94
C ALA A 51 58.99 6.76 4.79
N GLU A 52 59.59 6.86 3.60
CA GLU A 52 60.82 6.22 3.07
C GLU A 52 60.54 4.91 2.30
N ASP A 53 60.60 4.81 0.97
CA ASP A 53 61.55 5.27 -0.07
C ASP A 53 62.33 4.07 -0.65
N GLY A 54 62.54 4.09 -1.96
CA GLY A 54 63.37 3.15 -2.71
C GLY A 54 62.65 2.40 -3.83
N LYS A 55 62.93 2.51 -5.14
CA LYS A 55 63.69 3.43 -6.02
C LYS A 55 63.69 2.73 -7.40
N GLU A 56 63.35 3.47 -8.46
CA GLU A 56 63.75 3.36 -9.89
C GLU A 56 63.57 1.99 -10.61
N GLU A 57 63.31 1.85 -11.91
CA GLU A 57 63.33 2.72 -13.09
C GLU A 57 62.62 1.91 -14.21
N GLY A 58 61.98 2.59 -15.16
CA GLY A 58 61.33 1.91 -16.28
C GLY A 58 60.50 2.86 -17.12
N GLU A 59 61.17 3.83 -17.73
CA GLU A 59 60.63 4.75 -18.72
C GLU A 59 60.21 4.00 -19.99
N MET A 60 58.90 3.94 -20.27
CA MET A 60 58.35 3.61 -21.58
C MET A 60 57.07 4.41 -21.75
N ILE A 61 57.16 5.55 -22.45
CA ILE A 61 56.01 6.37 -22.83
C ILE A 61 55.15 5.56 -23.80
N GLU A 62 53.96 5.14 -23.34
CA GLU A 62 52.92 4.60 -24.21
C GLU A 62 51.69 5.49 -24.11
N LYS A 63 51.21 5.90 -25.28
CA LYS A 63 50.18 6.92 -25.51
C LYS A 63 48.93 6.62 -24.69
N GLU A 64 48.47 7.60 -23.89
CA GLU A 64 47.14 7.58 -23.28
C GLU A 64 46.07 7.53 -24.37
N GLU A 65 45.61 6.34 -24.70
CA GLU A 65 44.27 6.13 -25.23
C GLU A 65 43.33 6.16 -24.03
N ILE A 66 42.53 7.23 -23.92
CA ILE A 66 41.49 7.38 -22.90
C ILE A 66 40.42 6.33 -23.18
N THR A 67 40.64 5.10 -22.73
CA THR A 67 39.59 4.10 -22.64
C THR A 67 38.72 4.50 -21.46
N LEU A 68 37.62 5.19 -21.77
CA LEU A 68 36.53 5.42 -20.83
C LEU A 68 36.22 4.07 -20.14
N PRO A 69 36.26 3.96 -18.81
CA PRO A 69 35.84 2.74 -18.15
C PRO A 69 34.40 2.48 -18.57
N SER A 70 34.18 1.30 -19.15
CA SER A 70 32.86 0.79 -19.49
C SER A 70 32.01 0.89 -18.22
N ALA A 71 31.10 1.86 -18.20
CA ALA A 71 30.18 2.03 -17.09
C ALA A 71 29.42 0.72 -16.93
N THR A 72 29.58 0.08 -15.77
CA THR A 72 28.63 -0.92 -15.29
C THR A 72 27.22 -0.41 -15.59
N PRO A 73 26.33 -1.21 -16.23
CA PRO A 73 24.98 -0.75 -16.51
C PRO A 73 24.35 -0.34 -15.18
N MET A 74 24.01 0.94 -15.05
CA MET A 74 23.16 1.38 -13.95
C MET A 74 21.88 0.53 -13.97
N PRO A 75 21.34 0.12 -12.82
CA PRO A 75 19.98 -0.39 -12.80
C PRO A 75 19.10 0.68 -13.46
N SER A 76 18.49 0.30 -14.59
CA SER A 76 17.49 1.15 -15.22
C SER A 76 16.42 1.44 -14.17
N PRO A 77 15.97 2.70 -14.00
CA PRO A 77 14.75 2.92 -13.21
C PRO A 77 13.66 2.01 -13.77
N PRO A 78 12.82 1.39 -12.91
CA PRO A 78 11.68 0.62 -13.39
C PRO A 78 10.91 1.50 -14.38
N PRO A 79 10.49 0.98 -15.55
CA PRO A 79 9.74 1.78 -16.50
C PRO A 79 8.54 2.37 -15.77
N ALA A 80 8.45 3.70 -15.75
CA ALA A 80 7.24 4.38 -15.32
C ALA A 80 6.11 3.87 -16.22
N SER A 81 5.26 3.01 -15.64
CA SER A 81 4.13 2.40 -16.34
C SER A 81 3.15 3.49 -16.75
N SER A 82 3.11 3.78 -18.03
CA SER A 82 1.99 4.51 -18.64
C SER A 82 0.91 3.55 -19.16
N GLY A 83 0.85 2.31 -18.63
CA GLY A 83 -0.21 1.35 -18.95
C GLY A 83 -1.37 1.48 -17.96
N ALA A 84 -2.59 1.50 -18.47
CA ALA A 84 -3.79 1.60 -17.64
C ALA A 84 -4.16 0.24 -17.02
N ASN A 85 -4.22 0.17 -15.69
CA ASN A 85 -4.88 -0.93 -15.00
C ASN A 85 -6.40 -0.75 -15.11
N THR A 86 -7.13 -1.78 -15.51
CA THR A 86 -8.59 -1.71 -15.65
C THR A 86 -9.21 -3.05 -15.31
N VAL A 87 -10.30 -3.05 -14.53
CA VAL A 87 -11.02 -4.26 -14.17
C VAL A 87 -12.51 -4.03 -14.35
N THR A 88 -13.18 -5.03 -14.94
CA THR A 88 -14.63 -5.10 -15.03
C THR A 88 -15.11 -6.35 -14.31
N VAL A 89 -15.95 -6.14 -13.31
CA VAL A 89 -16.64 -7.21 -12.57
C VAL A 89 -18.13 -6.94 -12.69
N LYS A 90 -18.89 -7.93 -13.12
CA LYS A 90 -20.35 -7.85 -13.20
C LYS A 90 -20.96 -8.24 -11.86
N ASP A 91 -22.16 -7.71 -11.62
CA ASP A 91 -23.00 -8.22 -10.54
C ASP A 91 -23.28 -9.71 -10.78
N GLN A 92 -23.22 -10.50 -9.70
CA GLN A 92 -23.25 -11.95 -9.77
C GLN A 92 -23.96 -12.58 -8.58
N THR A 93 -24.22 -13.88 -8.61
CA THR A 93 -24.81 -14.60 -7.48
C THR A 93 -23.78 -14.85 -6.39
N ALA A 94 -24.25 -15.15 -5.17
CA ALA A 94 -23.36 -15.49 -4.06
C ALA A 94 -22.55 -16.77 -4.38
N GLY A 95 -21.30 -16.82 -3.94
CA GLY A 95 -20.39 -17.92 -4.24
C GLY A 95 -19.07 -17.81 -3.49
N ASP A 96 -18.23 -18.84 -3.65
CA ASP A 96 -16.88 -18.97 -3.10
C ASP A 96 -15.79 -18.39 -4.01
N ARG A 97 -16.15 -17.85 -5.17
CA ARG A 97 -15.26 -17.12 -6.08
C ARG A 97 -15.96 -15.91 -6.68
N VAL A 98 -15.15 -14.96 -7.15
CA VAL A 98 -15.64 -13.79 -7.91
C VAL A 98 -15.21 -13.93 -9.36
N GLU A 99 -16.18 -13.99 -10.26
CA GLU A 99 -15.92 -14.00 -11.70
C GLU A 99 -15.56 -12.60 -12.20
N ILE A 100 -14.47 -12.53 -12.95
CA ILE A 100 -13.90 -11.31 -13.54
C ILE A 100 -14.18 -11.34 -15.05
N ASP A 101 -14.99 -10.38 -15.51
CA ASP A 101 -15.37 -10.27 -16.92
C ASP A 101 -14.15 -9.96 -17.78
N SER A 102 -13.41 -8.91 -17.40
CA SER A 102 -12.12 -8.57 -18.01
C SER A 102 -11.20 -7.84 -17.03
N VAL A 103 -9.90 -8.04 -17.18
CA VAL A 103 -8.88 -7.33 -16.41
C VAL A 103 -7.64 -7.07 -17.25
N ILE A 104 -7.07 -5.87 -17.13
CA ILE A 104 -5.83 -5.43 -17.74
C ILE A 104 -4.86 -5.05 -16.62
N PHE A 105 -3.71 -5.71 -16.60
CA PHE A 105 -2.58 -5.40 -15.73
C PHE A 105 -1.46 -4.77 -16.56
N ALA A 106 -1.09 -3.53 -16.23
CA ALA A 106 0.04 -2.88 -16.89
C ALA A 106 1.38 -3.46 -16.46
N GLN A 107 1.46 -3.99 -15.24
CA GLN A 107 2.59 -4.68 -14.62
C GLN A 107 2.05 -5.88 -13.84
N PRO A 108 2.86 -6.92 -13.55
CA PRO A 108 2.43 -8.02 -12.69
C PRO A 108 1.92 -7.53 -11.34
N GLY A 109 0.94 -8.23 -10.79
CA GLY A 109 0.34 -7.86 -9.51
C GLY A 109 -0.86 -8.72 -9.15
N TRP A 110 -1.62 -8.21 -8.18
CA TRP A 110 -2.75 -8.93 -7.59
C TRP A 110 -4.06 -8.21 -7.86
N LEU A 111 -5.11 -9.00 -8.15
CA LEU A 111 -6.48 -8.55 -8.04
C LEU A 111 -7.05 -9.09 -6.72
N VAL A 112 -7.38 -8.17 -5.81
CA VAL A 112 -7.79 -8.47 -4.44
C VAL A 112 -9.26 -8.15 -4.27
N VAL A 113 -10.02 -9.09 -3.71
CA VAL A 113 -11.43 -8.91 -3.38
C VAL A 113 -11.57 -8.50 -1.93
N HIS A 114 -12.19 -7.35 -1.69
CA HIS A 114 -12.54 -6.86 -0.36
C HIS A 114 -14.05 -6.90 -0.12
N GLU A 115 -14.46 -7.12 1.12
CA GLU A 115 -15.83 -6.80 1.53
C GLU A 115 -16.07 -5.29 1.62
N ASP A 116 -17.32 -4.88 1.53
CA ASP A 116 -17.72 -3.53 1.92
C ASP A 116 -17.79 -3.39 3.44
N ARG A 117 -17.11 -2.36 3.95
CA ARG A 117 -17.21 -1.89 5.32
C ARG A 117 -17.53 -0.41 5.33
N ASN A 118 -18.82 -0.08 5.45
CA ASN A 118 -19.34 1.29 5.51
C ASN A 118 -19.04 2.10 4.24
N GLY A 119 -19.15 1.49 3.06
CA GLY A 119 -18.90 2.16 1.78
C GLY A 119 -17.42 2.26 1.41
N ALA A 120 -16.53 1.58 2.14
CA ALA A 120 -15.11 1.49 1.86
C ALA A 120 -14.65 0.01 1.83
N PRO A 121 -13.54 -0.30 1.13
CA PRO A 121 -12.91 -1.61 1.20
C PRO A 121 -12.56 -2.02 2.64
N GLY A 122 -13.04 -3.19 3.05
CA GLY A 122 -12.84 -3.79 4.37
C GLY A 122 -11.85 -4.95 4.33
N ASN A 123 -12.20 -6.05 5.01
CA ASN A 123 -11.36 -7.25 5.03
C ASN A 123 -11.19 -7.85 3.63
N ILE A 124 -10.01 -8.44 3.40
CA ILE A 124 -9.67 -9.18 2.19
C ILE A 124 -10.33 -10.56 2.25
N LEU A 125 -10.98 -10.94 1.16
CA LEU A 125 -11.65 -12.24 1.00
C LEU A 125 -10.88 -13.18 0.09
N GLY A 126 -10.08 -12.65 -0.83
CA GLY A 126 -9.27 -13.44 -1.76
C GLY A 126 -8.36 -12.54 -2.59
N ALA A 127 -7.31 -13.13 -3.16
CA ALA A 127 -6.36 -12.46 -4.02
C ALA A 127 -5.92 -13.41 -5.14
N GLN A 128 -5.79 -12.90 -6.36
CA GLN A 128 -5.33 -13.68 -7.51
C GLN A 128 -4.21 -12.92 -8.20
N TRP A 129 -3.11 -13.62 -8.48
CA TRP A 129 -1.97 -13.06 -9.20
C TRP A 129 -2.21 -13.04 -10.70
N PHE A 130 -1.73 -11.99 -11.35
CA PHE A 130 -1.72 -11.82 -12.79
C PHE A 130 -0.36 -11.28 -13.23
N GLY A 131 0.14 -11.79 -14.36
CA GLY A 131 1.21 -11.11 -15.09
C GLY A 131 0.69 -9.85 -15.77
N ALA A 132 1.60 -9.08 -16.37
CA ALA A 132 1.20 -7.99 -17.26
C ALA A 132 0.45 -8.53 -18.48
N GLY A 133 -0.67 -7.91 -18.83
CA GLY A 133 -1.48 -8.29 -19.99
C GLY A 133 -2.98 -8.14 -19.78
N THR A 134 -3.74 -8.67 -20.74
CA THR A 134 -5.20 -8.63 -20.77
C THR A 134 -5.75 -10.04 -20.59
N TYR A 135 -6.73 -10.18 -19.69
CA TYR A 135 -7.37 -11.45 -19.36
C TYR A 135 -8.89 -11.31 -19.38
N GLN A 136 -9.58 -12.39 -19.74
CA GLN A 136 -11.05 -12.50 -19.73
C GLN A 136 -11.48 -13.80 -19.06
N GLY A 137 -12.64 -13.78 -18.40
CA GLY A 137 -13.24 -14.97 -17.78
C GLY A 137 -12.33 -15.64 -16.74
N LYS A 138 -11.64 -14.82 -15.93
CA LYS A 138 -10.81 -15.29 -14.81
C LYS A 138 -11.62 -15.18 -13.52
N ALA A 139 -11.16 -15.82 -12.46
CA ALA A 139 -11.82 -15.76 -11.17
C ALA A 139 -10.81 -15.50 -10.05
N VAL A 140 -11.30 -14.93 -8.95
CA VAL A 140 -10.59 -14.84 -7.67
C VAL A 140 -11.27 -15.78 -6.68
N ASP A 141 -10.56 -16.80 -6.23
CA ASP A 141 -11.06 -17.71 -5.20
C ASP A 141 -11.07 -17.01 -3.83
N LEU A 142 -12.08 -17.29 -3.02
CA LEU A 142 -12.30 -16.63 -1.74
C LEU A 142 -12.14 -17.59 -0.57
N LEU A 143 -11.53 -17.08 0.49
CA LEU A 143 -11.43 -17.72 1.80
C LEU A 143 -12.79 -17.78 2.53
N ARG A 144 -13.72 -16.92 2.13
CA ARG A 144 -15.09 -16.87 2.62
C ARG A 144 -16.02 -16.46 1.49
N SER A 145 -17.11 -17.20 1.33
CA SER A 145 -18.11 -16.90 0.32
C SER A 145 -18.70 -15.49 0.45
N THR A 146 -19.03 -14.92 -0.70
CA THR A 146 -19.87 -13.73 -0.76
C THR A 146 -21.28 -14.05 -0.28
N VAL A 147 -22.04 -13.00 0.01
CA VAL A 147 -23.38 -13.07 0.58
C VAL A 147 -24.33 -12.24 -0.28
N SER A 148 -25.49 -12.81 -0.60
CA SER A 148 -26.56 -12.17 -1.36
C SER A 148 -26.94 -10.79 -0.79
N GLY A 149 -27.18 -9.84 -1.68
CA GLY A 149 -27.53 -8.46 -1.34
C GLY A 149 -26.40 -7.60 -0.76
N ARG A 150 -25.15 -8.10 -0.72
CA ARG A 150 -23.99 -7.31 -0.27
C ARG A 150 -23.18 -6.76 -1.45
N THR A 151 -22.35 -5.77 -1.13
CA THR A 151 -21.37 -5.16 -2.02
C THR A 151 -19.96 -5.63 -1.68
N TYR A 152 -19.14 -5.74 -2.72
CA TYR A 152 -17.71 -6.03 -2.63
C TYR A 152 -16.91 -5.12 -3.58
N TYR A 153 -15.59 -5.11 -3.40
CA TYR A 153 -14.64 -4.37 -4.21
C TYR A 153 -13.62 -5.33 -4.82
N ALA A 154 -13.27 -5.13 -6.07
CA ALA A 154 -12.07 -5.73 -6.68
C ALA A 154 -11.03 -4.62 -6.87
N MET A 155 -9.88 -4.76 -6.23
CA MET A 155 -8.83 -3.73 -6.13
C MET A 155 -7.50 -4.27 -6.66
N PHE A 156 -6.76 -3.43 -7.38
CA PHE A 156 -5.41 -3.76 -7.80
C PHE A 156 -4.41 -3.56 -6.66
N HIS A 157 -3.53 -4.53 -6.47
CA HIS A 157 -2.39 -4.47 -5.57
C HIS A 157 -1.10 -4.80 -6.32
N ALA A 158 0.02 -4.21 -5.91
CA ALA A 158 1.34 -4.52 -6.45
C ALA A 158 1.84 -5.86 -5.91
N ASP A 159 2.74 -6.52 -6.63
CA ASP A 159 3.54 -7.63 -6.11
C ASP A 159 4.92 -7.07 -5.73
N ALA A 160 5.08 -6.66 -4.47
CA ALA A 160 6.30 -5.98 -4.03
C ALA A 160 7.47 -6.95 -3.77
N GLY A 161 7.16 -8.24 -3.57
CA GLY A 161 8.14 -9.28 -3.33
C GLY A 161 8.66 -9.96 -4.59
N ASP A 162 7.91 -9.88 -5.70
CA ASP A 162 8.14 -10.66 -6.93
C ASP A 162 8.26 -12.17 -6.64
N ASP A 163 7.62 -12.61 -5.56
CA ASP A 163 7.61 -13.99 -5.09
C ASP A 163 6.29 -14.69 -5.38
N HIS A 164 5.34 -13.96 -5.99
CA HIS A 164 3.98 -14.40 -6.26
C HIS A 164 3.28 -14.93 -4.99
N GLN A 165 3.59 -14.37 -3.82
CA GLN A 165 2.90 -14.65 -2.57
C GLN A 165 2.25 -13.40 -2.01
N PHE A 166 0.92 -13.38 -1.99
CA PHE A 166 0.19 -12.21 -1.51
C PHE A 166 0.45 -11.97 -0.01
N ASP A 167 1.04 -10.82 0.31
CA ASP A 167 1.23 -10.30 1.66
C ASP A 167 0.60 -8.90 1.76
N HIS A 168 -0.60 -8.82 2.36
CA HIS A 168 -1.34 -7.56 2.54
C HIS A 168 -0.57 -6.43 3.23
N LYS A 169 0.55 -6.70 3.92
CA LYS A 169 1.41 -5.67 4.53
C LYS A 169 2.42 -5.08 3.57
N LYS A 170 2.78 -5.80 2.50
CA LYS A 170 3.78 -5.42 1.50
C LYS A 170 3.14 -5.09 0.15
N ASP A 171 2.16 -5.89 -0.26
CA ASP A 171 1.44 -5.77 -1.52
C ASP A 171 0.34 -4.72 -1.37
N LEU A 172 0.75 -3.46 -1.47
CA LEU A 172 -0.12 -2.32 -1.26
C LEU A 172 -1.00 -2.03 -2.49
N PRO A 173 -2.15 -1.36 -2.31
CA PRO A 173 -3.00 -0.95 -3.42
C PRO A 173 -2.26 -0.10 -4.46
N ILE A 174 -2.52 -0.38 -5.73
CA ILE A 174 -2.04 0.45 -6.85
C ILE A 174 -2.97 1.66 -6.99
N GLY A 175 -2.37 2.86 -6.92
CA GLY A 175 -3.08 4.12 -7.07
C GLY A 175 -3.15 4.63 -8.52
N ASP A 176 -4.15 5.44 -8.82
CA ASP A 176 -4.21 6.29 -10.02
C ASP A 176 -3.23 7.48 -9.91
N SER A 177 -3.24 8.38 -10.90
CA SER A 177 -2.38 9.57 -10.89
C SER A 177 -2.66 10.55 -9.75
N ALA A 178 -3.81 10.44 -9.08
CA ALA A 178 -4.18 11.21 -7.89
C ALA A 178 -3.90 10.43 -6.59
N GLY A 179 -3.38 9.19 -6.68
CA GLY A 179 -3.10 8.33 -5.53
C GLY A 179 -4.31 7.58 -4.99
N ASN A 180 -5.47 7.62 -5.66
CA ASN A 180 -6.64 6.84 -5.23
C ASN A 180 -6.48 5.38 -5.69
N PRO A 181 -6.81 4.38 -4.85
CA PRO A 181 -6.76 2.99 -5.26
C PRO A 181 -7.58 2.72 -6.52
N ILE A 182 -7.00 2.02 -7.48
CA ILE A 182 -7.70 1.56 -8.68
C ILE A 182 -8.53 0.35 -8.28
N MET A 183 -9.85 0.50 -8.30
CA MET A 183 -10.79 -0.55 -7.91
C MET A 183 -12.12 -0.41 -8.64
N THR A 184 -12.89 -1.49 -8.66
CA THR A 184 -14.30 -1.48 -9.06
C THR A 184 -15.17 -2.05 -7.96
N LYS A 185 -16.43 -1.59 -7.90
CA LYS A 185 -17.44 -2.05 -6.96
C LYS A 185 -18.43 -2.94 -7.71
N PHE A 186 -18.85 -4.03 -7.09
CA PHE A 186 -19.87 -4.93 -7.64
C PHE A 186 -20.81 -5.43 -6.54
N SER A 187 -22.00 -5.85 -6.94
CA SER A 187 -23.05 -6.32 -6.04
C SER A 187 -23.31 -7.80 -6.23
N ILE A 188 -23.73 -8.45 -5.14
CA ILE A 188 -24.23 -9.81 -5.19
C ILE A 188 -25.76 -9.77 -5.23
N ALA A 189 -26.34 -10.39 -6.24
CA ALA A 189 -27.78 -10.47 -6.41
C ALA A 189 -28.47 -11.09 -5.18
N GLN A 190 -29.69 -10.65 -4.88
CA GLN A 190 -30.51 -11.17 -3.77
C GLN A 190 -31.09 -12.55 -4.10
#